data_AF-A0A1F9VJ20-F1
#
_entry.id   AF-A0A1F9VJ20-F1
#
_cell.length_a   1.000
_cell.length_b   1.000
_cell.length_c   1.000
_cell.angle_alpha   90.00
_cell.angle_beta   90.00
_cell.angle_gamma   90.00
#
_symmetry.space_group_name_H-M   'P 1'
#
loop_
_entity.id
_entity.type
_entity.pdbx_description
1 polymer ?
#
loop_
_entity_poly.entity_id
_entity_poly.type
_entity_poly.pdbx_seq_one_letter_code
_entity_poly.pdbx_strand_id
1 'polypeptide(L)' 'MKKKISYTNEPMNFKEVKDFLPAPEHFAFKEKNVKVTITLSQNSVDFFKKYAKKSHGHYQTMIRKIIDYYVMHHAA' A
#
# COMPACT_ATOMS: atom_id res chain seq x y z
N MET A 1 35.35 -6.87 -4.10
CA MET A 1 34.95 -7.80 -5.19
C MET A 1 33.90 -8.76 -4.64
N LYS A 2 32.70 -8.82 -5.22
CA LYS A 2 31.64 -9.72 -4.71
C LYS A 2 31.93 -11.15 -5.18
N LYS A 3 31.91 -12.12 -4.26
CA LYS A 3 32.10 -13.55 -4.58
C LYS A 3 30.99 -14.01 -5.52
N LYS A 4 31.37 -14.71 -6.59
CA LYS A 4 30.45 -15.30 -7.57
C LYS A 4 29.72 -16.47 -6.90
N ILE A 5 28.39 -16.41 -6.82
CA ILE A 5 27.59 -17.50 -6.27
C ILE A 5 27.61 -18.64 -7.30
N SER A 6 28.13 -19.79 -6.90
CA SER A 6 28.10 -21.03 -7.70
C SER A 6 27.10 -21.96 -7.03
N TYR A 7 26.00 -22.24 -7.72
CA TYR A 7 24.99 -23.17 -7.23
C TYR A 7 25.39 -24.59 -7.57
N THR A 8 25.19 -25.51 -6.63
CA THR A 8 25.42 -26.96 -6.79
C THR A 8 24.08 -27.67 -6.69
N ASN A 9 23.89 -28.78 -7.41
CA ASN A 9 22.65 -29.55 -7.45
C ASN A 9 22.44 -30.33 -6.13
N GLU A 10 22.09 -29.61 -5.07
CA GLU A 10 21.76 -30.19 -3.77
C GLU A 10 20.35 -30.79 -3.77
N PRO A 11 20.10 -31.86 -2.98
CA PRO A 11 18.80 -32.50 -2.92
C PRO A 11 17.75 -31.54 -2.34
N MET A 12 16.77 -31.16 -3.16
CA MET A 12 15.64 -30.31 -2.76
C MET A 12 14.54 -31.14 -2.10
N ASN A 13 14.10 -30.71 -0.93
CA ASN A 13 12.92 -31.26 -0.26
C ASN A 13 11.67 -30.54 -0.77
N PHE A 14 10.80 -31.25 -1.47
CA PHE A 14 9.51 -30.72 -1.94
C PHE A 14 8.41 -31.07 -0.94
N LYS A 15 7.56 -30.08 -0.64
CA LYS A 15 6.32 -30.28 0.12
C LYS A 15 5.17 -29.90 -0.78
N GLU A 16 4.18 -30.78 -0.91
CA GLU A 16 2.97 -30.51 -1.67
C GLU A 16 2.15 -29.44 -0.92
N VAL A 17 1.96 -28.28 -1.56
CA VAL A 17 1.16 -27.18 -1.06
C VAL A 17 -0.07 -27.08 -1.96
N LYS A 18 -1.26 -27.16 -1.36
CA LYS A 18 -2.50 -26.91 -2.10
C LYS A 18 -2.51 -25.48 -2.60
N ASP A 19 -2.98 -25.27 -3.83
CA ASP A 19 -3.12 -23.93 -4.38
C ASP A 19 -4.09 -23.12 -3.51
N PHE A 20 -3.54 -22.13 -2.80
CA PHE A 20 -4.25 -21.25 -1.88
C PHE A 20 -4.39 -19.85 -2.46
N LEU A 21 -3.80 -19.60 -3.63
CA LEU A 21 -3.84 -18.29 -4.24
C LEU A 21 -5.19 -18.14 -4.95
N PRO A 22 -6.02 -17.16 -4.53
CA PRO A 22 -7.24 -16.85 -5.27
C PRO A 22 -6.87 -16.40 -6.70
N ALA A 23 -7.80 -16.56 -7.65
CA ALA A 23 -7.51 -16.19 -9.04
C ALA A 23 -7.11 -14.70 -9.15
N PRO A 24 -6.25 -14.32 -10.12
CA PRO A 24 -5.75 -12.94 -10.29
C PRO A 24 -6.82 -11.84 -10.23
N GLU A 25 -8.02 -12.14 -10.71
CA GLU A 25 -9.17 -11.22 -10.71
C GLU A 25 -9.67 -10.89 -9.29
N HIS A 26 -9.57 -11.82 -8.34
CA HIS A 26 -9.94 -11.61 -6.95
C HIS A 26 -8.92 -10.76 -6.18
N PHE A 27 -7.69 -10.60 -6.69
CA PHE A 27 -6.73 -9.65 -6.14
C PHE A 27 -7.00 -8.21 -6.62
N ALA A 28 -7.76 -8.03 -7.69
CA ALA A 28 -8.09 -6.73 -8.25
C ALA A 28 -9.32 -6.10 -7.57
N PHE A 29 -9.39 -6.13 -6.23
CA PHE A 29 -10.37 -5.34 -5.48
C PHE A 29 -10.11 -3.84 -5.72
N LYS A 30 -10.76 -3.29 -6.74
CA LYS A 30 -10.86 -1.85 -6.92
C LYS A 30 -11.83 -1.34 -5.87
N GLU A 31 -11.30 -0.75 -4.80
CA GLU A 31 -12.12 0.01 -3.85
C GLU A 31 -13.02 0.98 -4.63
N LYS A 32 -14.32 0.96 -4.32
CA LYS A 32 -15.29 1.90 -4.91
C LYS A 32 -14.98 3.30 -4.39
N ASN A 33 -14.16 4.03 -5.13
CA ASN A 33 -13.76 5.38 -4.80
C ASN A 33 -14.84 6.38 -5.25
N VAL A 34 -15.39 7.16 -4.32
CA VAL A 34 -16.30 8.27 -4.62
C VAL A 34 -15.49 9.57 -4.67
N LYS A 35 -15.64 10.34 -5.76
CA LYS A 35 -14.99 11.64 -5.88
C LYS A 35 -15.83 12.70 -5.17
N VAL A 36 -15.24 13.36 -4.19
CA VAL A 36 -15.84 14.48 -3.46
C VAL A 36 -14.91 15.68 -3.56
N THR A 37 -15.48 16.86 -3.79
CA THR A 37 -14.75 18.13 -3.75
C THR A 37 -14.96 18.77 -2.39
N ILE A 38 -13.88 18.99 -1.64
CA ILE A 38 -13.89 19.68 -0.34
C ILE A 38 -12.86 20.80 -0.35
N THR A 39 -13.14 21.90 0.34
CA THR A 39 -12.17 22.98 0.55
C THR A 39 -11.37 22.70 1.80
N LEU A 40 -10.05 22.79 1.70
CA LEU A 40 -9.12 22.60 2.82
C LEU A 40 -8.36 23.91 3.10
N SER A 41 -7.91 24.09 4.33
CA SER A 41 -7.07 25.24 4.69
C SER A 41 -5.69 25.14 4.03
N GLN A 42 -5.10 26.29 3.70
CA GLN A 42 -3.73 26.40 3.17
C GLN A 42 -2.72 25.68 4.08
N ASN A 43 -2.81 25.93 5.40
CA ASN A 43 -1.93 25.35 6.41
C ASN A 43 -1.99 23.81 6.42
N SER A 44 -3.19 23.24 6.30
CA SER A 44 -3.36 21.78 6.24
C SER A 44 -2.70 21.18 5.00
N VAL A 45 -2.89 21.81 3.84
CA VAL A 45 -2.32 21.32 2.57
C VAL A 45 -0.79 21.39 2.61
N ASP A 46 -0.23 22.48 3.12
CA ASP A 46 1.22 22.66 3.19
C ASP A 46 1.88 21.70 4.18
N PHE A 47 1.21 21.37 5.28
CA PHE A 47 1.62 20.29 6.18
C PHE A 47 1.76 18.97 5.41
N PHE A 48 0.73 18.52 4.69
CA PHE A 48 0.79 17.24 3.97
C PHE A 48 1.83 17.24 2.84
N LYS A 49 1.97 18.36 2.10
CA LYS A 49 3.01 18.50 1.06
C LYS A 49 4.42 18.32 1.63
N LYS A 50 4.70 18.85 2.83
CA LYS A 50 6.00 18.72 3.49
C LYS A 50 6.35 17.26 3.80
N TYR A 51 5.39 16.48 4.29
CA TYR A 51 5.61 15.06 4.60
C TYR A 51 5.65 14.19 3.34
N ALA A 52 4.79 14.46 2.37
CA ALA A 52 4.77 13.77 1.08
C ALA A 52 6.13 13.84 0.35
N LYS A 53 6.80 15.01 0.40
CA LYS A 53 8.15 15.19 -0.13
C LYS A 53 9.19 14.28 0.54
N LYS A 54 9.04 14.00 1.84
CA LYS A 54 9.97 13.15 2.59
C LYS A 54 9.75 11.66 2.34
N SER A 55 8.49 11.25 2.16
CA SER A 55 8.11 9.85 1.97
C SER A 55 8.01 9.42 0.50
N HIS A 56 8.39 10.29 -0.44
CA HIS A 56 8.20 10.08 -1.89
C HIS A 56 6.77 9.66 -2.27
N GLY A 57 5.77 10.17 -1.52
CA GLY A 57 4.37 9.83 -1.69
C GLY A 57 3.51 10.98 -2.22
N HIS A 58 2.24 10.71 -2.51
CA HIS A 58 1.25 11.72 -2.88
C HIS A 58 0.52 12.24 -1.64
N TYR A 59 0.50 13.57 -1.44
CA TYR A 59 -0.14 14.18 -0.27
C TYR A 59 -1.66 13.89 -0.20
N GLN A 60 -2.31 13.70 -1.35
CA GLN A 60 -3.72 13.32 -1.43
C GLN A 60 -4.00 11.95 -0.78
N THR A 61 -3.06 11.01 -0.91
CA THR A 61 -3.17 9.69 -0.27
C THR A 61 -3.15 9.82 1.25
N MET A 62 -2.31 10.73 1.78
CA MET A 62 -2.25 10.99 3.22
C MET A 62 -3.56 11.57 3.74
N ILE A 63 -4.15 12.52 3.02
CA ILE A 63 -5.45 13.12 3.36
C ILE A 63 -6.54 12.03 3.39
N ARG A 64 -6.60 11.18 2.35
CA ARG A 64 -7.59 10.09 2.27
C ARG A 64 -7.44 9.13 3.46
N LYS A 65 -6.21 8.70 3.78
CA LYS A 65 -5.96 7.78 4.89
C LYS A 65 -6.35 8.36 6.24
N ILE A 66 -6.15 9.65 6.48
CA ILE A 66 -6.59 10.30 7.71
C ILE A 66 -8.11 10.25 7.86
N ILE A 67 -8.85 10.51 6.79
CA ILE A 67 -10.31 10.42 6.79
C ILE A 67 -10.73 8.98 7.08
N ASP A 68 -10.10 8.00 6.42
CA ASP A 68 -10.37 6.57 6.66
C ASP A 68 -10.15 6.21 8.14
N TYR A 69 -9.00 6.60 8.72
CA TYR A 69 -8.68 6.32 10.12
C TYR A 69 -9.65 6.99 11.09
N TYR A 70 -10.06 8.23 10.81
CA TYR A 70 -11.05 8.92 11.63
C TYR A 70 -12.38 8.16 11.64
N VAL A 71 -12.87 7.74 10.48
CA VAL A 71 -14.11 6.96 10.38
C VAL A 71 -13.96 5.61 11.08
N MET A 72 -12.85 4.90 10.87
CA MET A 72 -12.59 3.62 11.56
C MET A 72 -12.61 3.75 13.08
N HIS A 73 -12.12 4.88 13.62
CA HIS A 73 -12.09 5.10 15.07
C HIS A 73 -13.46 5.45 15.66
N HIS A 74 -14.32 6.13 14.89
CA HIS A 74 -15.63 6.61 15.35
C HIS A 74 -16.81 5.73 14.93
N ALA A 75 -16.61 4.77 14.02
CA ALA A 75 -17.63 3.81 13.59
C ALA A 75 -17.60 2.48 14.37
N ALA A 76 -16.81 2.40 15.44
CA ALA A 76 -16.72 1.25 16.34
C ALA A 76 -17.87 1.22 17.36
#